data_AF-A0A7Y3XIZ4-F1
#
_entry.id   AF-A0A7Y3XIZ4-F1
#
_cell.length_a   1.000
_cell.length_b   1.000
_cell.length_c   1.000
_cell.angle_alpha   90.00
_cell.angle_beta   90.00
_cell.angle_gamma   90.00
#
_symmetry.space_group_name_H-M   'P 1'
#
loop_
_entity.id
_entity.type
_entity.pdbx_description
1 polymer ?
#
loop_
_entity_poly.entity_id
_entity_poly.type
_entity_poly.pdbx_seq_one_letter_code
_entity_poly.pdbx_strand_id
1 'polypeptide(L)'
;MRQAMQGLIYDSGLVEVDPVVAADVVGDRNPDAAVAEYEEGLRMLYVVNDRVAAIASFTRAVLLNPDRIEHYNGLGRALLFKGKMAESLAAFRTALLIDPDDFDAQLGLAEAMQMGGGEYEDAIVAWQRVLALDPSYDEAHGRLAALLYYTGDYAESWEHVHQAEAMGYAVPPQFRPLLAAKMAEPTR
;
A
#
# COMPACT_ATOMS: atom_id res chain seq x y z
N MET A 1 6.91 -0.84 -19.39
CA MET A 1 6.99 -0.15 -18.08
C MET A 1 7.16 1.35 -18.22
N ARG A 2 8.24 1.87 -18.82
CA ARG A 2 8.46 3.33 -18.98
C ARG A 2 7.26 4.08 -19.59
N GLN A 3 6.64 3.51 -20.62
CA GLN A 3 5.45 4.09 -21.25
C GLN A 3 4.21 4.07 -20.36
N ALA A 4 4.09 3.09 -19.46
CA ALA A 4 2.90 2.94 -18.61
C ALA A 4 2.82 4.00 -17.50
N MET A 5 3.94 4.63 -17.15
CA MET A 5 4.03 5.67 -16.11
C MET A 5 4.39 7.03 -16.71
N GLN A 6 4.29 7.15 -18.04
CA GLN A 6 4.68 8.37 -18.75
C GLN A 6 3.81 9.54 -18.31
N GLY A 7 4.44 10.68 -18.00
CA GLY A 7 3.76 11.87 -17.48
C GLY A 7 3.80 11.99 -15.95
N LEU A 8 4.26 10.95 -15.24
CA LEU A 8 4.44 10.98 -13.78
C LEU A 8 5.92 10.95 -13.40
N ILE A 9 6.27 11.73 -12.38
CA ILE A 9 7.60 11.85 -11.77
C ILE A 9 7.50 11.33 -10.33
N TYR A 10 8.55 10.66 -9.84
CA TYR A 10 8.56 9.97 -8.54
C TYR A 10 9.74 10.36 -7.64
N ASP A 11 10.59 11.31 -8.07
CA ASP A 11 11.90 11.57 -7.46
C ASP A 11 11.83 12.13 -6.04
N SER A 12 10.72 12.78 -5.68
CA SER A 12 10.48 13.35 -4.34
C SER A 12 9.92 12.35 -3.33
N GLY A 13 9.64 11.10 -3.75
CA GLY A 13 8.88 10.15 -2.94
C GLY A 13 7.37 10.46 -2.90
N LEU A 14 6.91 11.33 -3.78
CA LEU A 14 5.50 11.62 -4.11
C LEU A 14 5.33 11.47 -5.63
N VAL A 15 4.07 11.44 -6.08
CA VAL A 15 3.72 11.42 -7.49
C VAL A 15 3.47 12.85 -7.95
N GLU A 16 4.32 13.33 -8.86
CA GLU A 16 4.19 14.63 -9.48
C GLU A 16 3.80 14.46 -10.95
N VAL A 17 2.95 15.34 -11.46
CA VAL A 17 2.53 15.33 -12.87
C VAL A 17 3.47 16.26 -13.65
N ASP A 18 4.15 15.72 -14.66
CA ASP A 18 4.86 16.54 -15.64
C ASP A 18 3.83 17.14 -16.60
N PRO A 19 3.55 18.46 -16.56
CA PRO A 19 2.46 19.05 -17.33
C PRO A 19 2.69 18.99 -18.85
N VAL A 20 3.95 18.97 -19.30
CA VAL A 20 4.28 18.91 -20.73
C VAL A 20 4.04 17.50 -21.25
N VAL A 21 4.60 16.50 -20.54
CA VAL A 21 4.42 15.10 -20.93
C VAL A 21 2.98 14.64 -20.72
N ALA A 22 2.28 15.16 -19.70
CA ALA A 22 0.86 14.91 -19.47
C ALA A 22 0.03 15.32 -20.68
N ALA A 23 0.21 16.55 -21.18
CA ALA A 23 -0.50 17.05 -22.35
C ALA A 23 -0.26 16.18 -23.60
N ASP A 24 0.96 15.67 -23.79
CA ASP A 24 1.27 14.74 -24.89
C ASP A 24 0.58 13.38 -24.74
N VAL A 25 0.42 12.89 -23.51
CA VAL A 25 -0.18 11.57 -23.23
C VAL A 25 -1.70 11.60 -23.29
N VAL A 26 -2.34 12.62 -22.72
CA VAL A 26 -3.81 12.69 -22.63
C VAL A 26 -4.44 13.55 -23.73
N GLY A 27 -3.67 14.43 -24.40
CA GLY A 27 -4.17 15.31 -25.44
C GLY A 27 -5.35 16.16 -24.98
N ASP A 28 -6.30 16.41 -25.89
CA ASP A 28 -7.52 17.20 -25.62
C ASP A 28 -8.64 16.39 -24.91
N ARG A 29 -8.31 15.27 -24.24
CA ARG A 29 -9.31 14.43 -23.57
C ARG A 29 -9.95 15.20 -22.41
N ASN A 30 -11.27 15.08 -22.30
CA ASN A 30 -12.04 15.67 -21.21
C ASN A 30 -11.58 15.09 -19.85
N PRO A 31 -11.36 15.91 -18.81
CA PRO A 31 -11.16 15.45 -17.42
C PRO A 31 -12.19 14.42 -16.94
N ASP A 32 -13.43 14.46 -17.42
CA ASP A 32 -14.46 13.46 -17.09
C ASP A 32 -14.08 12.04 -17.58
N ALA A 33 -13.18 11.92 -18.55
CA ALA A 33 -12.65 10.64 -19.01
C ALA A 33 -11.75 9.96 -17.96
N ALA A 34 -11.34 10.67 -16.90
CA ALA A 34 -10.55 10.09 -15.80
C ALA A 34 -11.28 8.91 -15.15
N VAL A 35 -12.60 8.99 -14.99
CA VAL A 35 -13.42 7.91 -14.42
C VAL A 35 -13.34 6.66 -15.28
N ALA A 36 -13.46 6.81 -16.61
CA ALA A 36 -13.37 5.67 -17.53
C ALA A 36 -11.97 5.03 -17.52
N GLU A 37 -10.91 5.83 -17.40
CA GLU A 37 -9.54 5.32 -17.27
C GLU A 37 -9.32 4.61 -15.92
N TYR A 38 -9.92 5.11 -14.84
CA TYR A 38 -9.88 4.46 -13.54
C TYR A 38 -10.60 3.11 -13.56
N GLU A 39 -11.82 3.05 -14.10
CA GLU A 39 -12.59 1.81 -14.25
C GLU A 39 -11.85 0.78 -15.12
N GLU A 40 -11.23 1.23 -16.21
CA GLU A 40 -10.39 0.37 -17.04
C GLU A 40 -9.16 -0.14 -16.27
N GLY A 41 -8.54 0.72 -15.44
CA GLY A 41 -7.46 0.33 -14.54
C GLY A 41 -7.87 -0.79 -13.58
N LEU A 42 -9.05 -0.65 -12.95
CA LEU A 42 -9.61 -1.69 -12.08
C LEU A 42 -9.85 -3.00 -12.84
N ARG A 43 -10.43 -2.93 -14.04
CA ARG A 43 -10.66 -4.11 -14.89
C ARG A 43 -9.34 -4.79 -15.25
N MET A 44 -8.34 -4.02 -15.64
CA MET A 44 -7.01 -4.56 -15.97
C MET A 44 -6.36 -5.23 -14.77
N LEU A 45 -6.49 -4.63 -13.59
CA LEU A 45 -5.87 -5.13 -12.37
C LEU A 45 -6.54 -6.42 -11.85
N TYR A 46 -7.87 -6.42 -11.74
CA TYR A 46 -8.60 -7.46 -11.04
C TYR A 46 -9.23 -8.53 -11.94
N VAL A 47 -9.59 -8.18 -13.18
CA VAL A 47 -10.26 -9.11 -14.10
C VAL A 47 -9.26 -9.70 -15.10
N VAL A 48 -8.48 -8.84 -15.75
CA VAL A 48 -7.48 -9.27 -16.75
C VAL A 48 -6.18 -9.73 -16.10
N ASN A 49 -5.89 -9.22 -14.89
CA ASN A 49 -4.62 -9.40 -14.18
C ASN A 49 -3.40 -8.91 -15.00
N ASP A 50 -3.60 -7.90 -15.86
CA ASP A 50 -2.52 -7.19 -16.54
C ASP A 50 -2.14 -5.94 -15.74
N ARG A 51 -1.15 -6.13 -14.88
CA ARG A 51 -0.62 -5.07 -14.00
C ARG A 51 -0.02 -3.90 -14.78
N VAL A 52 0.55 -4.14 -15.96
CA VAL A 52 1.19 -3.07 -16.76
C VAL A 52 0.12 -2.22 -17.43
N ALA A 53 -0.92 -2.85 -17.98
CA ALA A 53 -2.07 -2.14 -18.53
C ALA A 53 -2.82 -1.37 -17.44
N ALA A 54 -2.99 -1.96 -16.25
CA ALA A 54 -3.60 -1.28 -15.10
C ALA A 54 -2.83 -0.01 -14.71
N ILE A 55 -1.50 -0.09 -14.59
CA ILE A 55 -0.65 1.08 -14.32
C ILE A 55 -0.83 2.15 -15.40
N ALA A 56 -0.93 1.76 -16.67
CA ALA A 56 -1.12 2.72 -17.76
C ALA A 56 -2.48 3.44 -17.67
N SER A 57 -3.56 2.74 -17.34
CA SER A 57 -4.88 3.34 -17.19
C SER A 57 -4.98 4.21 -15.95
N PHE A 58 -4.49 3.76 -14.78
CA PHE A 58 -4.44 4.61 -13.60
C PHE A 58 -3.54 5.83 -13.78
N THR A 59 -2.42 5.70 -14.50
CA THR A 59 -1.58 6.85 -14.87
C THR A 59 -2.39 7.88 -15.66
N ARG A 60 -3.12 7.46 -16.71
CA ARG A 60 -3.97 8.38 -17.47
C ARG A 60 -5.08 8.99 -16.62
N ALA A 61 -5.66 8.25 -15.67
CA ALA A 61 -6.64 8.79 -14.74
C ALA A 61 -6.05 9.90 -13.86
N VAL A 62 -4.84 9.72 -13.33
CA VAL A 62 -4.10 10.75 -12.58
C VAL A 62 -3.80 11.97 -13.45
N LEU A 63 -3.31 11.77 -14.68
CA LEU A 63 -2.98 12.88 -15.58
C LEU A 63 -4.22 13.71 -15.97
N LEU A 64 -5.39 13.08 -16.11
CA LEU A 64 -6.65 13.74 -16.44
C LEU A 64 -7.27 14.45 -15.23
N ASN A 65 -7.10 13.88 -14.03
CA ASN A 65 -7.61 14.46 -12.80
C ASN A 65 -6.72 14.07 -11.60
N PRO A 66 -5.77 14.94 -11.21
CA PRO A 66 -4.80 14.67 -10.15
C PRO A 66 -5.34 14.93 -8.73
N ASP A 67 -6.59 15.35 -8.57
CA ASP A 67 -7.16 15.65 -7.24
C ASP A 67 -8.01 14.48 -6.68
N ARG A 68 -7.96 13.32 -7.35
CA ARG A 68 -8.75 12.13 -6.98
C ARG A 68 -7.90 11.10 -6.29
N ILE A 69 -8.19 10.88 -5.01
CA ILE A 69 -7.49 9.90 -4.17
C ILE A 69 -7.58 8.48 -4.73
N GLU A 70 -8.71 8.11 -5.33
CA GLU A 70 -8.94 6.75 -5.83
C GLU A 70 -7.97 6.40 -6.97
N HIS A 71 -7.58 7.38 -7.79
CA HIS A 71 -6.61 7.17 -8.88
C HIS A 71 -5.22 6.81 -8.35
N TYR A 72 -4.78 7.49 -7.28
CA TYR A 72 -3.50 7.18 -6.63
C TYR A 72 -3.55 5.85 -5.87
N ASN A 73 -4.65 5.52 -5.21
CA ASN A 73 -4.85 4.21 -4.57
C ASN A 73 -4.76 3.07 -5.59
N GLY A 74 -5.46 3.20 -6.73
CA GLY A 74 -5.40 2.24 -7.81
C GLY A 74 -3.99 2.11 -8.41
N LEU A 75 -3.33 3.24 -8.65
CA LEU A 75 -1.95 3.28 -9.16
C LEU A 75 -0.97 2.61 -8.19
N GLY A 76 -1.05 2.95 -6.91
CA GLY A 76 -0.23 2.37 -5.84
C GLY A 76 -0.40 0.85 -5.77
N ARG A 77 -1.64 0.36 -5.74
CA ARG A 77 -1.93 -1.08 -5.71
C ARG A 77 -1.35 -1.80 -6.94
N ALA A 78 -1.50 -1.23 -8.13
CA ALA A 78 -0.99 -1.83 -9.35
C ALA A 78 0.55 -1.86 -9.39
N LEU A 79 1.21 -0.79 -8.93
CA LEU A 79 2.67 -0.71 -8.77
C LEU A 79 3.18 -1.70 -7.73
N LEU A 80 2.49 -1.83 -6.61
CA LEU A 80 2.78 -2.79 -5.55
C LEU A 80 2.78 -4.22 -6.07
N PHE A 81 1.70 -4.62 -6.74
CA PHE A 81 1.63 -5.94 -7.37
C PHE A 81 2.69 -6.12 -8.45
N LYS A 82 3.14 -5.05 -9.10
CA LYS A 82 4.24 -5.15 -10.09
C LYS A 82 5.63 -5.23 -9.44
N GLY A 83 5.75 -5.03 -8.12
CA GLY A 83 7.01 -4.99 -7.39
C GLY A 83 7.74 -3.64 -7.50
N LYS A 84 7.03 -2.58 -7.92
CA LYS A 84 7.56 -1.23 -8.05
C LYS A 84 7.41 -0.46 -6.74
N MET A 85 8.24 -0.83 -5.77
CA MET A 85 8.02 -0.46 -4.37
C MET A 85 8.13 1.04 -4.12
N ALA A 86 9.20 1.69 -4.59
CA ALA A 86 9.39 3.12 -4.40
C ALA A 86 8.25 3.93 -5.04
N GLU A 87 7.86 3.55 -6.25
CA GLU A 87 6.79 4.23 -6.99
C GLU A 87 5.40 3.96 -6.36
N SER A 88 5.19 2.76 -5.78
CA SER A 88 3.99 2.43 -5.00
C SER A 88 3.88 3.27 -3.73
N LEU A 89 4.97 3.39 -2.96
CA LEU A 89 5.00 4.20 -1.74
C LEU A 89 4.68 5.66 -2.06
N ALA A 90 5.25 6.19 -3.15
CA ALA A 90 4.97 7.55 -3.60
C ALA A 90 3.49 7.76 -3.96
N ALA A 91 2.85 6.80 -4.63
CA ALA A 91 1.43 6.88 -4.96
C ALA A 91 0.55 6.91 -3.71
N PHE A 92 0.77 5.99 -2.75
CA PHE A 92 0.00 5.99 -1.50
C PHE A 92 0.27 7.22 -0.64
N ARG A 93 1.52 7.71 -0.56
CA ARG A 93 1.83 8.98 0.13
C ARG A 93 1.11 10.16 -0.50
N THR A 94 0.99 10.19 -1.83
CA THR A 94 0.27 11.25 -2.54
C THR A 94 -1.23 11.18 -2.27
N ALA A 95 -1.80 9.97 -2.25
CA ALA A 95 -3.19 9.75 -1.81
C ALA A 95 -3.42 10.32 -0.40
N LEU A 96 -2.51 10.06 0.54
CA LEU A 96 -2.57 10.53 1.91
C LEU A 96 -2.31 12.04 2.09
N LEU A 97 -1.75 12.72 1.08
CA LEU A 97 -1.70 14.19 1.08
C LEU A 97 -3.06 14.80 0.75
N ILE A 98 -3.89 14.09 -0.02
CA ILE A 98 -5.25 14.52 -0.36
C ILE A 98 -6.18 14.25 0.84
N ASP A 99 -6.14 13.04 1.39
CA ASP A 99 -6.85 12.67 2.61
C ASP A 99 -5.96 11.83 3.53
N PRO A 100 -5.47 12.39 4.66
CA PRO A 100 -4.63 11.68 5.62
C PRO A 100 -5.29 10.48 6.31
N ASP A 101 -6.62 10.42 6.31
CA ASP A 101 -7.41 9.39 7.01
C ASP A 101 -8.04 8.37 6.05
N ASP A 102 -7.68 8.41 4.77
CA ASP A 102 -8.12 7.40 3.80
C ASP A 102 -7.58 6.02 4.14
N PHE A 103 -8.51 5.12 4.48
CA PHE A 103 -8.18 3.78 4.95
C PHE A 103 -7.46 2.95 3.88
N ASP A 104 -7.91 3.01 2.62
CA ASP A 104 -7.33 2.22 1.53
C ASP A 104 -5.88 2.63 1.23
N ALA A 105 -5.58 3.93 1.29
CA ALA A 105 -4.25 4.47 1.14
C ALA A 105 -3.34 4.10 2.31
N GLN A 106 -3.82 4.21 3.57
CA GLN A 106 -3.06 3.80 4.75
C GLN A 106 -2.73 2.30 4.72
N LEU A 107 -3.73 1.47 4.38
CA LEU A 107 -3.55 0.03 4.23
C LEU A 107 -2.53 -0.30 3.14
N GLY A 108 -2.67 0.33 1.96
CA GLY A 108 -1.73 0.16 0.85
C GLY A 108 -0.30 0.59 1.19
N LEU A 109 -0.14 1.67 1.96
CA LEU A 109 1.16 2.14 2.43
C LEU A 109 1.80 1.11 3.38
N ALA A 110 1.04 0.59 4.35
CA ALA A 110 1.52 -0.42 5.30
C ALA A 110 1.96 -1.72 4.59
N GLU A 111 1.16 -2.20 3.64
CA GLU A 111 1.51 -3.35 2.79
C GLU A 111 2.80 -3.12 1.98
N ALA A 112 2.92 -1.93 1.37
CA ALA A 112 4.10 -1.57 0.58
C ALA A 112 5.36 -1.46 1.45
N MET A 113 5.30 -0.80 2.60
CA MET A 113 6.42 -0.71 3.53
C MET A 113 6.89 -2.09 4.00
N GLN A 114 5.94 -2.95 4.38
CA GLN A 114 6.25 -4.31 4.82
C GLN A 114 6.92 -5.14 3.71
N MET A 115 6.46 -5.04 2.46
CA MET A 115 7.06 -5.77 1.34
C MET A 115 8.41 -5.20 0.87
N GLY A 116 8.70 -3.92 1.16
CA GLY A 116 9.93 -3.25 0.77
C GLY A 116 11.19 -3.77 1.48
N GLY A 117 11.04 -4.52 2.56
CA GLY A 117 12.11 -5.30 3.20
C GLY A 117 13.18 -4.49 3.93
N GLY A 118 12.97 -3.18 4.14
CA GLY A 118 14.01 -2.27 4.64
C GLY A 118 13.75 -1.61 6.00
N GLU A 119 12.48 -1.48 6.44
CA GLU A 119 12.12 -0.60 7.57
C GLU A 119 10.93 -1.21 8.33
N TYR A 120 11.20 -2.21 9.19
CA TYR A 120 10.14 -2.88 9.94
C TYR A 120 9.46 -1.95 10.94
N GLU A 121 10.21 -1.02 11.52
CA GLU A 121 9.73 0.00 12.43
C GLU A 121 8.70 0.92 11.75
N ASP A 122 8.99 1.37 10.52
CA ASP A 122 8.05 2.19 9.74
C ASP A 122 6.80 1.41 9.35
N ALA A 123 6.97 0.13 8.98
CA ALA A 123 5.83 -0.75 8.70
C ALA A 123 4.96 -0.98 9.94
N ILE A 124 5.56 -1.11 11.13
CA ILE A 124 4.82 -1.22 12.41
C ILE A 124 3.98 0.05 12.62
N VAL A 125 4.57 1.24 12.47
CA VAL A 125 3.84 2.50 12.60
C VAL A 125 2.69 2.60 11.59
N ALA A 126 2.92 2.19 10.34
CA ALA A 126 1.88 2.20 9.32
C ALA A 126 0.73 1.23 9.64
N TRP A 127 1.02 0.02 10.10
CA TRP A 127 -0.02 -0.93 10.52
C TRP A 127 -0.77 -0.49 11.80
N GLN A 128 -0.09 0.17 12.74
CA GLN A 128 -0.73 0.81 13.88
C GLN A 128 -1.69 1.92 13.43
N ARG A 129 -1.35 2.67 12.37
CA ARG A 129 -2.26 3.68 11.78
C ARG A 129 -3.49 3.05 11.15
N VAL A 130 -3.36 1.91 10.48
CA VAL A 130 -4.50 1.12 9.96
C VAL A 130 -5.45 0.75 11.11
N LEU A 131 -4.93 0.21 12.21
CA LEU A 131 -5.76 -0.12 13.39
C LEU A 131 -6.35 1.11 14.10
N ALA A 132 -5.69 2.26 14.02
CA ALA A 132 -6.23 3.49 14.57
C ALA A 132 -7.45 4.01 13.78
N LEU A 133 -7.48 3.76 12.46
CA LEU A 133 -8.62 4.08 11.61
C LEU A 133 -9.73 3.02 11.72
N ASP A 134 -9.36 1.74 11.69
CA ASP A 134 -10.29 0.63 11.87
C ASP A 134 -9.73 -0.40 12.88
N PRO A 135 -10.15 -0.31 14.16
CA PRO A 135 -9.77 -1.27 15.18
C PRO A 135 -10.29 -2.70 14.96
N SER A 136 -11.20 -2.89 13.98
CA SER A 136 -11.76 -4.20 13.64
C SER A 136 -11.04 -4.91 12.50
N TYR A 137 -10.03 -4.26 11.89
CA TYR A 137 -9.22 -4.84 10.83
C TYR A 137 -8.24 -5.89 11.38
N ASP A 138 -8.74 -7.11 11.55
CA ASP A 138 -8.11 -8.25 12.20
C ASP A 138 -6.73 -8.64 11.60
N GLU A 139 -6.58 -8.52 10.28
CA GLU A 139 -5.33 -8.81 9.58
C GLU A 139 -4.16 -7.95 10.07
N ALA A 140 -4.39 -6.69 10.46
CA ALA A 140 -3.32 -5.83 10.96
C ALA A 140 -2.68 -6.37 12.24
N HIS A 141 -3.43 -7.04 13.12
CA HIS A 141 -2.85 -7.69 14.30
C HIS A 141 -1.88 -8.82 13.90
N GLY A 142 -2.24 -9.64 12.90
CA GLY A 142 -1.34 -10.67 12.37
C GLY A 142 -0.07 -10.09 11.74
N ARG A 143 -0.20 -8.96 11.02
CA ARG A 143 0.92 -8.25 10.39
C ARG A 143 1.86 -7.65 11.43
N LEU A 144 1.32 -6.96 12.44
CA LEU A 144 2.08 -6.41 13.57
C LEU A 144 2.79 -7.51 14.36
N ALA A 145 2.10 -8.61 14.68
CA ALA A 145 2.71 -9.73 15.38
C ALA A 145 3.96 -10.25 14.66
N ALA A 146 3.90 -10.39 13.33
CA ALA A 146 5.04 -10.83 12.54
C ALA A 146 6.18 -9.80 12.52
N LEU A 147 5.87 -8.52 12.32
CA LEU A 147 6.87 -7.44 12.30
C LEU A 147 7.59 -7.30 13.65
N LEU A 148 6.83 -7.26 14.74
CA LEU A 148 7.34 -7.17 16.11
C LEU A 148 8.23 -8.38 16.48
N TYR A 149 7.92 -9.57 15.94
CA TYR A 149 8.80 -10.73 16.09
C TYR A 149 10.15 -10.51 15.39
N TYR A 150 10.17 -9.88 14.21
CA TYR A 150 11.41 -9.61 13.49
C TYR A 150 12.24 -8.47 14.11
N THR A 151 11.61 -7.49 14.77
CA THR A 151 12.31 -6.42 15.49
C THR A 151 12.76 -6.84 16.89
N GLY A 152 12.22 -7.94 17.42
CA GLY A 152 12.59 -8.50 18.72
C GLY A 152 11.67 -8.10 19.87
N ASP A 153 10.58 -7.38 19.58
CA ASP A 153 9.56 -6.94 20.54
C ASP A 153 8.57 -8.07 20.84
N TYR A 154 9.10 -9.17 21.38
CA TYR A 154 8.35 -10.43 21.53
C TYR A 154 7.13 -10.31 22.45
N ALA A 155 7.17 -9.43 23.45
CA ALA A 155 6.05 -9.22 24.35
C ALA A 155 4.85 -8.57 23.63
N GLU A 156 5.09 -7.52 22.86
CA GLU A 156 4.04 -6.84 22.09
C GLU A 156 3.55 -7.73 20.93
N SER A 157 4.46 -8.44 20.27
CA SER A 157 4.12 -9.48 19.28
C SER A 157 3.11 -10.48 19.84
N TRP A 158 3.31 -10.92 21.09
CA TRP A 158 2.44 -11.90 21.74
C TRP A 158 1.03 -11.36 21.97
N GLU A 159 0.91 -10.10 22.40
CA GLU A 159 -0.38 -9.42 22.54
C GLU A 159 -1.14 -9.36 21.21
N HIS A 160 -0.45 -8.99 20.13
CA HIS A 160 -1.04 -8.95 18.80
C HIS A 160 -1.48 -10.33 18.28
N VAL A 161 -0.76 -11.41 18.61
CA VAL A 161 -1.23 -12.78 18.30
C VAL A 161 -2.56 -13.07 18.98
N HIS A 162 -2.72 -12.74 20.26
CA HIS A 162 -3.99 -12.97 20.97
C HIS A 162 -5.13 -12.15 20.41
N GLN A 163 -4.88 -10.88 20.04
CA GLN A 163 -5.90 -10.02 19.44
C GLN A 163 -6.34 -10.57 18.07
N ALA A 164 -5.39 -10.96 17.21
CA ALA A 164 -5.69 -11.58 15.93
C ALA A 164 -6.57 -12.85 16.10
N GLU A 165 -6.18 -13.76 16.99
CA GLU A 165 -6.94 -14.99 17.26
C GLU A 165 -8.33 -14.72 17.84
N ALA A 166 -8.45 -13.73 18.74
CA ALA A 166 -9.73 -13.32 19.33
C ALA A 166 -10.70 -12.74 18.29
N MET A 167 -10.19 -12.12 17.24
CA MET A 167 -10.96 -11.59 16.11
C MET A 167 -11.22 -12.61 15.00
N GLY A 168 -10.63 -13.81 15.10
CA GLY A 168 -10.80 -14.89 14.12
C GLY A 168 -9.75 -14.91 13.01
N TYR A 169 -8.75 -14.04 13.05
CA TYR A 169 -7.62 -14.07 12.13
C TYR A 169 -6.69 -15.24 12.46
N ALA A 170 -6.49 -16.12 11.49
CA ALA A 170 -5.68 -17.32 11.68
C ALA A 170 -4.18 -17.01 11.59
N VAL A 171 -3.53 -16.94 12.76
CA VAL A 171 -2.07 -16.92 12.85
C VAL A 171 -1.50 -18.33 12.61
N PRO A 172 -0.36 -18.50 11.92
CA PRO A 172 0.23 -19.82 11.70
C PRO A 172 0.44 -20.58 13.03
N PRO A 173 0.01 -21.84 13.15
CA PRO A 173 -0.03 -22.55 14.43
C PRO A 173 1.36 -22.74 15.07
N GLN A 174 2.42 -22.73 14.26
CA GLN A 174 3.80 -22.79 14.72
C GLN A 174 4.33 -21.47 15.30
N PHE A 175 3.67 -20.34 15.03
CA PHE A 175 4.19 -19.02 15.39
C PHE A 175 4.19 -18.80 16.92
N ARG A 176 3.09 -19.15 17.58
CA ARG A 176 2.96 -18.99 19.04
C ARG A 176 4.00 -19.79 19.84
N PRO A 177 4.27 -21.07 19.56
CA PRO A 177 5.38 -21.79 20.18
C PRO A 177 6.76 -21.15 19.96
N LEU A 178 7.04 -20.63 18.75
CA LEU A 178 8.30 -19.95 18.45
C LEU A 178 8.47 -18.67 19.27
N LEU A 179 7.40 -17.88 19.37
CA LEU A 179 7.39 -16.65 20.14
C LEU A 179 7.55 -16.91 21.64
N ALA A 180 6.87 -17.93 22.19
CA ALA A 180 7.05 -18.35 23.58
C ALA A 180 8.49 -18.76 23.89
N ALA A 181 9.14 -19.49 22.96
CA ALA A 181 10.54 -19.86 23.11
C ALA A 181 11.45 -18.63 23.17
N LYS A 182 11.21 -17.64 22.30
CA LYS A 182 11.97 -16.38 22.28
C LYS A 182 11.82 -15.56 23.55
N MET A 183 10.61 -15.49 24.11
CA MET A 183 10.35 -14.79 25.38
C MET A 183 10.98 -15.48 26.60
N ALA A 184 11.23 -16.78 26.52
CA ALA A 184 11.85 -17.56 27.60
C ALA A 184 13.39 -17.56 27.54
N GLU A 185 14.00 -17.04 26.46
CA GLU A 185 15.46 -16.88 26.39
C GLU A 185 15.90 -15.84 27.44
N PRO A 186 16.87 -16.16 28.31
CA PRO A 186 17.36 -15.20 29.29
C PRO A 186 18.00 -14.01 28.58
N THR A 187 17.59 -12.79 28.95
CA THR A 187 18.21 -11.55 28.49
C THR A 187 19.70 -11.57 28.82
N ARG A 188 20.54 -11.44 27.78
CA ARG A 188 22.01 -11.41 27.91
C ARG A 188 22.50 -10.15 28.61
#